data_AF-A0A060CCK3-F1
#
_entry.id   AF-A0A060CCK3-F1
#
_cell.length_a   1.000
_cell.length_b   1.000
_cell.length_c   1.000
_cell.angle_alpha   90.00
_cell.angle_beta   90.00
_cell.angle_gamma   90.00
#
_symmetry.space_group_name_H-M   'P 1'
#
loop_
_entity.id
_entity.type
_entity.pdbx_description
1 polymer ?
#
loop_
_entity_poly.entity_id
_entity_poly.type
_entity_poly.pdbx_seq_one_letter_code
_entity_poly.pdbx_strand_id
1 'polypeptide(L)'
;MLRHRDADGRPGRRPRLLRTHRPPAKDGGLTGCIELRNRNGETIRASCLVALDFSWLVRLGLRKATDPRVLDTIKVVEAVLRVETPSGPLYRRYNDDGYGEYDDGRPYDGNGVGRAWPLLSGERGHLALQAGEDPIDYLRTMQRCAS
;
A
#
# COMPACT_ATOMS: atom_id res chain seq x y z
N MET A 1 -9.19 12.11 -30.27
CA MET A 1 -8.33 11.19 -29.50
C MET A 1 -6.92 11.78 -29.43
N LEU A 2 -6.67 12.71 -28.49
CA LEU A 2 -5.36 13.36 -28.34
C LEU A 2 -4.80 13.01 -26.95
N ARG A 3 -3.68 12.27 -26.93
CA ARG A 3 -2.93 11.99 -25.71
C ARG A 3 -2.01 13.19 -25.45
N HIS A 4 -2.20 13.90 -24.34
CA HIS A 4 -1.23 14.89 -23.86
C HIS A 4 0.12 14.17 -23.58
N ARG A 5 1.19 14.65 -24.21
CA ARG A 5 2.58 14.25 -23.96
C ARG A 5 3.27 15.37 -23.19
N ASP A 6 4.09 15.00 -22.21
CA ASP A 6 4.96 15.95 -21.51
C ASP A 6 6.17 16.32 -22.39
N ALA A 7 6.91 17.37 -22.03
CA ALA A 7 7.97 18.01 -22.82
C ALA A 7 9.10 17.07 -23.32
N ASP A 8 9.25 15.88 -22.71
CA ASP A 8 10.26 14.87 -23.05
C ASP A 8 9.73 13.67 -23.87
N GLY A 9 8.50 13.72 -24.38
CA GLY A 9 7.96 12.69 -25.28
C GLY A 9 7.71 11.31 -24.64
N ARG A 10 7.90 11.16 -23.33
CA ARG A 10 7.58 9.93 -22.59
C ARG A 10 6.07 9.84 -22.32
N PRO A 11 5.47 8.63 -22.28
CA PRO A 11 4.08 8.49 -21.86
C PRO A 11 3.95 9.08 -20.46
N GLY A 12 3.06 10.07 -20.30
CA GLY A 12 2.88 10.80 -19.04
C GLY A 12 2.62 9.82 -17.89
N ARG A 13 3.61 9.65 -17.02
CA ARG A 13 3.44 8.86 -15.79
C ARG A 13 2.67 9.73 -14.82
N ARG A 14 1.39 9.44 -14.64
CA ARG A 14 0.61 10.07 -13.58
C ARG A 14 1.28 9.78 -12.24
N PRO A 15 1.60 10.81 -11.44
CA PRO A 15 2.24 10.61 -10.15
C PRO A 15 1.30 9.85 -9.22
N ARG A 16 1.84 8.83 -8.53
CA ARG A 16 1.14 8.03 -7.52
C ARG A 16 1.70 8.35 -6.14
N LEU A 17 0.87 8.22 -5.12
CA LEU A 17 1.28 8.39 -3.73
C LEU A 17 1.97 7.08 -3.29
N LEU A 18 3.26 7.16 -3.02
CA LEU A 18 4.08 6.05 -2.56
C LEU A 18 4.33 6.21 -1.07
N ARG A 19 4.66 5.11 -0.38
CA ARG A 19 5.05 5.19 1.04
C ARG A 19 6.32 6.02 1.14
N THR A 20 6.23 7.16 1.83
CA THR A 20 7.40 7.98 2.10
C THR A 20 7.96 7.64 3.47
N HIS A 21 8.86 6.66 3.55
CA HIS A 21 10.02 6.88 4.41
C HIS A 21 10.96 7.75 3.59
N ARG A 22 11.18 9.00 3.98
CA ARG A 22 12.25 9.79 3.37
C ARG A 22 13.55 9.03 3.70
N PRO A 23 14.27 8.48 2.70
CA PRO A 23 15.60 7.97 2.98
C PRO A 23 16.41 9.13 3.57
N PRO A 24 17.27 8.92 4.58
CA PRO A 24 18.15 9.98 5.04
C PRO A 24 18.81 10.64 3.82
N ALA A 25 19.04 11.95 3.83
CA ALA A 25 19.44 12.71 2.64
C ALA A 25 20.67 12.13 1.91
N LYS A 26 21.47 11.32 2.60
CA LYS A 26 22.61 10.56 2.07
C LYS A 26 22.23 9.45 1.08
N ASP A 27 20.98 8.97 1.07
CA ASP A 27 20.55 7.80 0.30
C ASP A 27 19.77 8.17 -0.99
N GLY A 28 19.74 9.45 -1.40
CA GLY A 28 19.28 9.83 -2.74
C GLY A 28 17.79 10.20 -2.91
N GLY A 29 17.06 10.49 -1.83
CA GLY A 29 15.70 11.08 -1.90
C GLY A 29 14.63 10.15 -2.49
N LEU A 30 13.66 10.67 -3.27
CA LEU A 30 12.59 9.85 -3.89
C LEU A 30 13.12 8.76 -4.85
N THR A 31 14.36 8.89 -5.30
CA THR A 31 15.07 7.94 -6.15
C THR A 31 16.02 7.02 -5.37
N GLY A 32 16.08 7.18 -4.06
CA GLY A 32 16.97 6.45 -3.17
C GLY A 32 16.54 5.02 -2.88
N CYS A 33 17.44 4.26 -2.26
CA CYS A 33 17.12 2.96 -1.68
C CYS A 33 16.80 3.11 -0.18
N ILE A 34 15.93 2.23 0.31
CA ILE A 34 15.51 2.15 1.71
C ILE A 34 15.75 0.71 2.15
N GLU A 35 16.35 0.53 3.33
CA GLU A 35 16.43 -0.78 3.98
C GLU A 35 15.04 -1.21 4.46
N LEU A 36 14.64 -2.41 4.05
CA LEU A 36 13.42 -3.04 4.52
C LEU A 36 13.66 -3.60 5.93
N ARG A 37 12.83 -3.16 6.88
CA ARG A 37 12.86 -3.73 8.22
C ARG A 37 12.44 -5.20 8.18
N ASN A 38 13.07 -6.01 9.02
CA ASN A 38 12.75 -7.43 9.21
C ASN A 38 13.02 -8.32 7.98
N ARG A 39 13.92 -7.86 7.11
CA ARG A 39 14.30 -8.53 5.86
C ARG A 39 15.81 -8.72 5.73
N ASN A 40 16.52 -8.95 6.83
CA ASN A 40 17.97 -9.25 6.82
C ASN A 40 18.83 -8.25 6.04
N GLY A 41 18.50 -6.95 6.12
CA GLY A 41 19.24 -5.90 5.42
C GLY A 41 18.93 -5.76 3.92
N GLU A 42 17.90 -6.44 3.41
CA GLU A 42 17.39 -6.19 2.05
C GLU A 42 17.03 -4.72 1.86
N THR A 43 17.23 -4.22 0.64
CA THR A 43 16.90 -2.83 0.28
C THR A 43 15.97 -2.80 -0.91
N ILE A 44 15.14 -1.75 -0.97
CA ILE A 44 14.24 -1.49 -2.09
C ILE A 44 14.37 -0.02 -2.51
N ARG A 45 14.19 0.28 -3.79
CA ARG A 45 14.03 1.67 -4.21
C ARG A 45 12.78 2.26 -3.56
N ALA A 46 12.88 3.48 -3.01
CA ALA A 46 11.76 4.21 -2.42
C ALA A 46 10.55 4.28 -3.38
N SER A 47 10.83 4.51 -4.68
CA SER A 47 9.80 4.53 -5.73
C SER A 47 9.05 3.21 -5.96
N CYS A 48 9.55 2.09 -5.43
CA CYS A 48 8.95 0.77 -5.54
C CYS A 48 8.22 0.35 -4.26
N LEU A 49 8.29 1.12 -3.17
CA LEU A 49 7.64 0.80 -1.90
C LEU A 49 6.19 1.30 -1.90
N VAL A 50 5.24 0.36 -1.90
CA VAL A 50 3.81 0.61 -1.94
C VAL A 50 3.21 0.38 -0.56
N ALA A 51 2.33 1.27 -0.08
CA ALA A 51 1.55 1.08 1.14
C ALA A 51 0.17 1.72 1.02
N LEU A 52 -0.72 1.41 1.98
CA LEU A 52 -2.05 2.00 2.08
C LEU A 52 -2.08 3.31 2.90
N ASP A 53 -0.95 3.74 3.48
CA ASP A 53 -0.86 4.90 4.37
C ASP A 53 -1.27 6.24 3.73
N PHE A 54 -1.19 6.38 2.41
CA PHE A 54 -1.71 7.54 1.69
C PHE A 54 -3.22 7.78 1.94
N SER A 55 -3.98 6.75 2.35
CA SER A 55 -5.40 6.86 2.67
C SER A 55 -5.65 7.87 3.79
N TRP A 56 -4.67 8.09 4.68
CA TRP A 56 -4.75 9.09 5.75
C TRP A 56 -4.85 10.52 5.22
N LEU A 57 -4.27 10.81 4.05
CA LEU A 57 -4.45 12.12 3.41
C LEU A 57 -5.93 12.36 3.08
N VAL A 58 -6.67 11.31 2.69
CA VAL A 58 -8.10 11.40 2.42
C VAL A 58 -8.90 11.39 3.72
N ARG A 59 -8.55 10.49 4.64
CA ARG A 59 -9.20 10.35 5.95
C ARG A 59 -9.19 11.66 6.75
N LEU A 60 -8.08 12.40 6.69
CA LEU A 60 -7.88 13.68 7.37
C LEU A 60 -8.34 14.89 6.53
N GLY A 61 -8.91 14.70 5.35
CA GLY A 61 -9.41 15.79 4.50
C GLY A 61 -8.32 16.61 3.77
N LEU A 62 -7.06 16.16 3.78
CA LEU A 62 -5.93 16.81 3.09
C LEU A 62 -5.93 16.57 1.57
N ARG A 63 -6.64 15.52 1.12
CA ARG A 63 -6.88 15.17 -0.28
C ARG A 63 -8.31 14.67 -0.48
N LYS A 64 -8.85 14.91 -1.66
CA LYS A 64 -10.16 14.35 -2.05
C LYS A 64 -9.98 12.87 -2.40
N ALA A 65 -10.94 12.03 -2.01
CA ALA A 65 -10.96 10.62 -2.40
C ALA A 65 -11.04 10.43 -3.93
N THR A 66 -11.65 11.40 -4.61
CA THR A 66 -11.80 11.44 -6.08
C THR A 66 -10.59 12.05 -6.81
N ASP A 67 -9.52 12.43 -6.11
CA ASP A 67 -8.29 12.89 -6.76
C ASP A 67 -7.74 11.76 -7.68
N PRO A 68 -7.47 12.03 -8.98
CA PRO A 68 -6.94 11.02 -9.88
C PRO A 68 -5.68 10.30 -9.36
N ARG A 69 -4.83 10.99 -8.58
CA ARG A 69 -3.63 10.39 -7.97
C ARG A 69 -4.01 9.38 -6.88
N VAL A 70 -5.04 9.68 -6.09
CA VAL A 70 -5.57 8.74 -5.08
C VAL A 70 -6.14 7.50 -5.79
N LEU A 71 -7.00 7.70 -6.79
CA LEU A 71 -7.60 6.61 -7.55
C LEU A 71 -6.55 5.74 -8.26
N ASP A 72 -5.53 6.34 -8.87
CA ASP A 72 -4.44 5.61 -9.52
C ASP A 72 -3.52 4.89 -8.52
N THR A 73 -3.45 5.37 -7.28
CA THR A 73 -2.72 4.71 -6.19
C THR A 73 -3.49 3.53 -5.62
N ILE A 74 -4.82 3.65 -5.45
CA ILE A 74 -5.69 2.53 -5.05
C ILE A 74 -5.48 1.35 -5.99
N LYS A 75 -5.47 1.56 -7.31
CA LYS A 75 -5.21 0.50 -8.29
C LYS A 75 -3.88 -0.23 -8.07
N VAL A 76 -2.83 0.48 -7.64
CA VAL A 76 -1.53 -0.15 -7.33
C VAL A 76 -1.62 -0.94 -6.04
N VAL A 77 -2.27 -0.40 -5.01
CA VAL A 77 -2.46 -1.12 -3.74
C VAL A 77 -3.28 -2.40 -3.95
N GLU A 78 -4.36 -2.35 -4.73
CA GLU A 78 -5.15 -3.54 -5.09
C GLU A 78 -4.29 -4.59 -5.82
N ALA A 79 -3.39 -4.17 -6.71
CA ALA A 79 -2.56 -5.10 -7.46
C ALA A 79 -1.38 -5.68 -6.66
N VAL A 80 -0.82 -4.91 -5.72
CA VAL A 80 0.44 -5.23 -5.06
C VAL A 80 0.25 -5.79 -3.65
N LEU A 81 -0.71 -5.25 -2.89
CA LEU A 81 -0.84 -5.52 -1.45
C LEU A 81 -2.03 -6.40 -1.11
N ARG A 82 -3.02 -6.52 -1.99
CA ARG A 82 -4.22 -7.31 -1.77
C ARG A 82 -3.88 -8.80 -1.69
N VAL A 83 -4.52 -9.47 -0.76
CA VAL A 83 -4.45 -10.91 -0.54
C VAL A 83 -5.87 -11.43 -0.48
N GLU A 84 -6.22 -12.31 -1.42
CA GLU A 84 -7.49 -13.03 -1.35
C GLU A 84 -7.43 -14.09 -0.25
N THR A 85 -8.45 -14.11 0.59
CA THR A 85 -8.59 -15.10 1.66
C THR A 85 -10.01 -15.64 1.69
N PRO A 86 -10.26 -16.79 2.35
CA PRO A 86 -11.62 -17.28 2.57
C PRO A 86 -12.53 -16.26 3.28
N SER A 87 -11.96 -15.39 4.11
CA SER A 87 -12.68 -14.32 4.80
C SER A 87 -12.93 -13.10 3.92
N GLY A 88 -12.36 -13.02 2.71
CA GLY A 88 -12.43 -11.87 1.80
C GLY A 88 -11.07 -11.17 1.61
N PRO A 89 -11.02 -10.03 0.91
CA PRO A 89 -9.77 -9.35 0.59
C PRO A 89 -9.12 -8.70 1.81
N LEU A 90 -7.89 -9.10 2.13
CA LEU A 90 -7.02 -8.50 3.13
C LEU A 90 -5.85 -7.78 2.46
N TYR A 91 -5.09 -6.98 3.22
CA TYR A 91 -3.95 -6.23 2.69
C TYR A 91 -2.70 -6.44 3.53
N ARG A 92 -1.54 -6.50 2.86
CA ARG A 92 -0.23 -6.36 3.52
C ARG A 92 0.07 -4.88 3.80
N ARG A 93 0.92 -4.59 4.79
CA ARG A 93 1.28 -3.21 5.15
C ARG A 93 2.05 -2.49 4.03
N TYR A 94 2.99 -3.21 3.42
CA TYR A 94 3.74 -2.81 2.23
C TYR A 94 4.30 -4.07 1.55
N ASN A 95 4.78 -3.93 0.31
CA ASN A 95 5.38 -5.06 -0.40
C ASN A 95 6.72 -5.47 0.25
N ASP A 96 6.97 -6.78 0.31
CA ASP A 96 8.19 -7.37 0.89
C ASP A 96 8.39 -7.05 2.38
N ASP A 97 7.30 -6.73 3.09
CA ASP A 97 7.28 -6.59 4.54
C ASP A 97 7.73 -7.89 5.22
N GLY A 98 8.62 -7.77 6.22
CA GLY A 98 9.21 -8.91 6.90
C GLY A 98 8.68 -9.19 8.30
N TYR A 99 7.75 -8.37 8.81
CA TYR A 99 7.27 -8.55 10.17
C TYR A 99 6.09 -9.54 10.22
N GLY A 100 6.42 -10.80 10.47
CA GLY A 100 5.53 -11.94 10.62
C GLY A 100 6.31 -13.24 10.70
N GLU A 101 5.62 -14.36 10.89
CA GLU A 101 6.22 -15.69 10.95
C GLU A 101 6.95 -16.05 9.65
N TYR A 102 7.86 -17.02 9.73
CA TYR A 102 8.47 -17.63 8.55
C TYR A 102 7.48 -18.51 7.80
N ASP A 103 7.74 -18.79 6.52
CA ASP A 103 6.87 -19.66 5.71
C ASP A 103 6.89 -21.13 6.15
N ASP A 104 7.90 -21.53 6.94
CA ASP A 104 7.96 -22.83 7.61
C ASP A 104 7.18 -22.87 8.94
N GLY A 105 6.50 -21.77 9.31
CA GLY A 105 5.69 -21.66 10.52
C GLY A 105 6.49 -21.34 11.78
N ARG A 106 7.82 -21.16 11.70
CA ARG A 106 8.59 -20.68 12.86
C ARG A 106 8.13 -19.29 13.28
N PRO A 107 8.13 -19.00 14.59
CA PRO A 107 7.72 -17.70 15.10
C PRO A 107 8.66 -16.60 14.60
N TYR A 108 8.13 -15.39 14.52
CA TYR A 108 8.91 -14.19 14.25
C TYR A 108 10.01 -13.99 15.30
N ASP A 109 11.24 -13.76 14.86
CA ASP A 109 12.43 -13.59 15.71
C ASP A 109 13.18 -12.26 15.46
N GLY A 110 12.59 -11.36 14.68
CA GLY A 110 13.26 -10.18 14.15
C GLY A 110 13.20 -10.09 12.63
N ASN A 111 13.03 -11.22 11.95
CA ASN A 111 12.80 -11.29 10.51
C ASN A 111 11.69 -12.30 10.17
N GLY A 112 11.22 -12.28 8.92
CA GLY A 112 10.21 -13.21 8.45
C GLY A 112 9.43 -12.70 7.24
N VAL A 113 8.14 -13.02 7.20
CA VAL A 113 7.23 -12.66 6.11
C VAL A 113 5.97 -12.00 6.66
N GLY A 114 5.77 -10.75 6.25
CA GLY A 114 4.60 -9.95 6.59
C GLY A 114 3.31 -10.57 6.08
N ARG A 115 2.38 -10.81 7.01
CA ARG A 115 1.06 -11.39 6.72
C ARG A 115 0.04 -10.29 6.40
N ALA A 116 -1.17 -10.69 6.01
CA ALA A 116 -2.25 -9.75 5.71
C ALA A 116 -2.92 -9.29 7.01
N TRP A 117 -3.30 -8.01 7.09
CA TRP A 117 -3.83 -7.38 8.31
C TRP A 117 -5.31 -7.04 8.13
N PRO A 118 -6.24 -7.63 8.90
CA PRO A 118 -7.67 -7.29 8.85
C PRO A 118 -7.97 -5.80 9.05
N LEU A 119 -7.18 -5.10 9.87
CA LEU A 119 -7.25 -3.65 10.06
C LEU A 119 -7.21 -2.88 8.72
N LEU A 120 -6.36 -3.32 7.78
CA LEU A 120 -6.16 -2.61 6.52
C LEU A 120 -7.33 -2.80 5.55
N SER A 121 -8.10 -3.89 5.68
CA SER A 121 -9.39 -3.99 5.00
C SER A 121 -10.37 -2.93 5.51
N GLY A 122 -10.36 -2.66 6.81
CA GLY A 122 -11.13 -1.55 7.40
C GLY A 122 -10.70 -0.18 6.89
N GLU A 123 -9.39 0.10 6.83
CA GLU A 123 -8.87 1.35 6.26
C GLU A 123 -9.23 1.51 4.77
N ARG A 124 -9.15 0.43 3.98
CA ARG A 124 -9.61 0.44 2.58
C ARG A 124 -11.12 0.63 2.46
N GLY A 125 -11.90 0.08 3.39
CA GLY A 125 -13.34 0.30 3.51
C GLY A 125 -13.71 1.74 3.84
N HIS A 126 -12.97 2.39 4.74
CA HIS A 126 -13.09 3.83 4.98
C HIS A 126 -12.82 4.64 3.72
N LEU A 127 -11.75 4.32 2.98
CA LEU A 127 -11.43 4.99 1.74
C LEU A 127 -12.51 4.76 0.66
N ALA A 128 -13.07 3.55 0.56
CA ALA A 128 -14.21 3.22 -0.29
C ALA A 128 -15.40 4.14 0.02
N LEU A 129 -15.80 4.21 1.29
CA LEU A 129 -16.90 5.07 1.73
C LEU A 129 -16.65 6.55 1.36
N GLN A 130 -15.44 7.05 1.58
CA GLN A 130 -15.07 8.42 1.22
C GLN A 130 -15.05 8.67 -0.30
N ALA A 131 -14.81 7.63 -1.10
CA ALA A 131 -14.89 7.66 -2.56
C ALA A 131 -16.31 7.46 -3.10
N GLY A 132 -17.30 7.20 -2.25
CA GLY A 132 -18.69 6.91 -2.64
C GLY A 132 -18.94 5.45 -3.06
N GLU A 133 -18.02 4.54 -2.72
CA GLU A 133 -18.19 3.09 -2.87
C GLU A 133 -18.93 2.50 -1.65
N ASP A 134 -19.60 1.36 -1.82
CA ASP A 134 -20.23 0.61 -0.71
C ASP A 134 -19.15 -0.05 0.18
N PRO A 135 -19.05 0.27 1.47
CA PRO A 135 -18.03 -0.30 2.35
C PRO A 135 -18.40 -1.65 2.97
N ILE A 136 -19.62 -2.16 2.76
CA ILE A 136 -20.16 -3.31 3.52
C ILE A 136 -19.30 -4.57 3.42
N ASP A 137 -18.74 -4.88 2.26
CA ASP A 137 -17.94 -6.09 2.10
C ASP A 137 -16.61 -6.03 2.85
N TYR A 138 -16.06 -4.84 3.10
CA TYR A 138 -14.88 -4.67 3.95
C TYR A 138 -15.21 -4.97 5.41
N LEU A 139 -16.37 -4.50 5.91
CA LEU A 139 -16.83 -4.79 7.27
C LEU A 139 -17.09 -6.29 7.47
N ARG A 140 -17.78 -6.93 6.51
CA ARG A 140 -18.00 -8.38 6.53
C ARG A 140 -16.69 -9.16 6.51
N THR A 141 -15.70 -8.69 5.75
CA THR A 141 -14.37 -9.30 5.70
C THR A 141 -13.68 -9.23 7.06
N MET A 142 -13.69 -8.06 7.71
CA MET A 142 -13.14 -7.93 9.07
C MET A 142 -13.87 -8.84 10.07
N GLN A 143 -15.20 -8.90 10.01
CA GLN A 143 -16.00 -9.76 10.88
C GLN A 143 -15.60 -11.24 10.74
N ARG A 144 -15.44 -11.74 9.50
CA ARG A 144 -15.02 -13.12 9.22
C ARG A 144 -13.57 -13.44 9.61
N CYS A 145 -12.77 -12.45 10.00
CA CYS A 145 -11.43 -12.68 10.53
C CYS A 145 -11.42 -12.90 12.05
N ALA A 146 -12.54 -12.61 12.73
CA ALA A 146 -12.66 -12.72 14.19
C ALA A 146 -13.34 -14.04 14.64
N SER A 147 -13.90 -14.79 13.70
CA SER A 147 -14.63 -16.05 13.89
C SER A 147 -13.82 -17.24 13.39
#